data_AF-A0A7M4BKU1-F1
#
_entry.id   AF-A0A7M4BKU1-F1
#
_cell.length_a   1.000
_cell.length_b   1.000
_cell.length_c   1.000
_cell.angle_alpha   90.00
_cell.angle_beta   90.00
_cell.angle_gamma   90.00
#
_symmetry.space_group_name_H-M   'P 1'
#
loop_
_entity.id
_entity.type
_entity.pdbx_description
1 polymer ?
#
loop_
_entity_poly.entity_id
_entity_poly.type
_entity_poly.pdbx_seq_one_letter_code
_entity_poly.pdbx_strand_id
1 'polypeptide(L)'
;MELVSTTNITEEQIYKEFLRLGMEQLIAQDLSKRYYHNNLTYRDLDNLEKQFGIKFENLEFKIDTVKNELNTKIDNVEKNLQKDIANLDTKIDNVEKNLNDKIDNVEKNLNDKIDNVEKNLQKDIANLDTKIDNVEKNLNDKIDNVEKNLQKDIANLDTKIDNVEKNLNDKIDNVEKNLQKDIANLDTKIDNVEKNLNDKIDNVEKNLQKDIANLLQDIKKEIKINNQLLSKKMEFSNRIITILWVVFLPVSIAILAPLVMSLITNLFSNKSY
;
A
#
# COMPACT_ATOMS: atom_id res chain seq x y z
N MET A 1 88.76 -15.05 -122.59
CA MET A 1 88.23 -16.38 -122.97
C MET A 1 86.73 -16.29 -122.79
N GLU A 2 85.89 -16.17 -123.79
CA GLU A 2 85.98 -16.28 -125.26
C GLU A 2 85.50 -14.93 -125.82
N LEU A 3 86.25 -14.32 -126.75
CA LEU A 3 85.78 -13.15 -127.48
C LEU A 3 84.67 -13.64 -128.41
N VAL A 4 83.42 -13.53 -127.97
CA VAL A 4 82.29 -13.63 -128.88
C VAL A 4 82.45 -12.46 -129.84
N SER A 5 82.94 -12.75 -131.04
CA SER A 5 82.98 -11.83 -132.17
C SER A 5 81.56 -11.29 -132.35
N THR A 6 81.27 -10.13 -131.79
CA THR A 6 80.03 -9.41 -132.08
C THR A 6 80.17 -8.91 -133.52
N THR A 7 79.80 -9.74 -134.48
CA THR A 7 79.53 -9.29 -135.84
C THR A 7 78.44 -8.23 -135.70
N ASN A 8 78.81 -6.95 -135.78
CA ASN A 8 77.85 -5.86 -135.77
C ASN A 8 77.08 -5.94 -137.08
N ILE A 9 75.91 -6.60 -137.02
CA ILE A 9 75.02 -6.76 -138.16
C ILE A 9 74.53 -5.37 -138.54
N THR A 10 74.82 -4.89 -139.74
CA THR A 10 74.36 -3.57 -140.22
C THR A 10 72.89 -3.63 -140.67
N GLU A 11 72.20 -2.48 -140.68
CA GLU A 11 70.81 -2.36 -141.19
C GLU A 11 70.66 -3.01 -142.58
N GLU A 12 71.61 -2.75 -143.48
CA GLU A 12 71.64 -3.29 -144.84
C GLU A 12 71.80 -4.82 -144.87
N GLN A 13 72.56 -5.39 -143.93
CA GLN A 13 72.67 -6.84 -143.79
C GLN A 13 71.35 -7.47 -143.34
N ILE A 14 70.62 -6.83 -142.43
CA ILE A 14 69.28 -7.27 -141.98
C ILE A 14 68.27 -7.14 -143.14
N TYR A 15 68.34 -6.05 -143.91
CA TYR A 15 67.48 -5.80 -145.07
C TYR A 15 67.62 -6.87 -146.15
N LYS A 16 68.85 -7.15 -146.58
CA LYS A 16 69.12 -8.20 -147.58
C LYS A 16 68.66 -9.57 -147.12
N GLU A 17 68.81 -9.86 -145.84
CA GLU A 17 68.38 -11.15 -145.29
C GLU A 17 66.87 -11.28 -145.23
N PHE A 18 66.13 -10.20 -144.93
CA PHE A 18 64.68 -10.18 -145.04
C PHE A 18 64.18 -10.38 -146.49
N LEU A 19 64.82 -9.76 -147.49
CA LEU A 19 64.51 -10.04 -148.90
C LEU A 19 64.78 -11.50 -149.28
N ARG A 20 65.90 -12.06 -148.80
CA ARG A 20 66.27 -13.47 -149.04
C ARG A 20 65.24 -14.44 -148.48
N LEU A 21 64.63 -14.09 -147.35
CA LEU A 21 63.52 -14.84 -146.72
C LEU A 21 62.17 -14.64 -147.43
N GLY A 22 62.15 -13.89 -148.54
CA GLY A 22 60.96 -13.71 -149.37
C GLY A 22 60.04 -12.58 -148.91
N MET A 23 60.49 -11.69 -148.01
CA MET A 23 59.71 -10.48 -147.70
C MET A 23 59.69 -9.53 -148.88
N GLU A 24 58.54 -8.89 -149.08
CA GLU A 24 58.35 -7.82 -150.04
C GLU A 24 59.30 -6.64 -149.74
N GLN A 25 59.75 -5.94 -150.78
CA GLN A 25 60.88 -5.02 -150.72
C GLN A 25 60.66 -3.83 -149.77
N LEU A 26 59.46 -3.26 -149.75
CA LEU A 26 59.12 -2.17 -148.84
C LEU A 26 58.96 -2.67 -147.41
N ILE A 27 58.38 -3.86 -147.22
CA ILE A 27 58.24 -4.50 -145.90
C ILE A 27 59.61 -4.82 -145.28
N ALA A 28 60.53 -5.39 -146.06
CA ALA A 28 61.89 -5.71 -145.61
C ALA A 28 62.67 -4.46 -145.23
N GLN A 29 62.50 -3.36 -145.98
CA GLN A 29 63.21 -2.10 -145.74
C GLN A 29 62.73 -1.42 -144.46
N ASP A 30 61.43 -1.46 -144.19
CA ASP A 30 60.84 -0.93 -142.96
C ASP A 30 61.23 -1.79 -141.74
N LEU A 31 61.18 -3.12 -141.84
CA LEU A 31 61.49 -4.01 -140.71
C LEU A 31 62.98 -4.03 -140.34
N SER A 32 63.88 -3.96 -141.31
CA SER A 32 65.34 -3.96 -141.05
C SER A 32 65.79 -2.71 -140.30
N LYS A 33 65.26 -1.53 -140.68
CA LYS A 33 65.40 -0.28 -139.92
C LYS A 33 64.87 -0.40 -138.50
N ARG A 34 63.67 -0.95 -138.34
CA ARG A 34 63.03 -1.12 -137.02
C ARG A 34 63.78 -2.08 -136.12
N TYR A 35 64.35 -3.14 -136.70
CA TYR A 35 65.14 -4.15 -135.97
C TYR A 35 66.52 -3.61 -135.59
N TYR A 36 67.26 -2.99 -136.51
CA TYR A 36 68.60 -2.46 -136.26
C TYR A 36 68.61 -1.36 -135.18
N HIS A 37 67.60 -0.49 -135.17
CA HIS A 37 67.47 0.56 -134.17
C HIS A 37 66.74 0.13 -132.88
N ASN A 38 66.39 -1.15 -132.72
CA ASN A 38 65.58 -1.66 -131.60
C ASN A 38 64.26 -0.90 -131.39
N ASN A 39 63.73 -0.26 -132.44
CA ASN A 39 62.50 0.53 -132.38
C ASN A 39 61.29 -0.33 -131.97
N LEU A 40 61.33 -1.65 -132.22
CA LEU A 40 60.33 -2.60 -131.74
C LEU A 40 60.38 -2.77 -130.21
N THR A 41 61.58 -2.94 -129.64
CA THR A 41 61.80 -3.14 -128.19
C THR A 41 61.47 -1.90 -127.36
N TYR A 42 61.85 -0.71 -127.82
CA TYR A 42 61.50 0.54 -127.14
C TYR A 42 59.99 0.79 -127.10
N ARG A 43 59.29 0.44 -128.18
CA ARG A 43 57.83 0.53 -128.25
C ARG A 43 57.15 -0.44 -127.29
N ASP A 44 57.70 -1.65 -127.12
CA ASP A 44 57.16 -2.62 -126.17
C ASP A 44 57.37 -2.18 -124.71
N LEU A 45 58.51 -1.56 -124.38
CA LEU A 45 58.78 -0.97 -123.07
C LEU A 45 57.88 0.24 -122.77
N ASP A 46 57.69 1.15 -123.73
CA ASP A 46 56.75 2.28 -123.63
C ASP A 46 55.31 1.78 -123.44
N ASN A 47 54.90 0.72 -124.13
CA ASN A 47 53.62 0.06 -123.91
C ASN A 47 53.51 -0.54 -122.50
N LEU A 48 54.57 -1.16 -122.00
CA LEU A 48 54.60 -1.76 -120.66
C LEU A 48 54.52 -0.69 -119.57
N GLU A 49 55.28 0.40 -119.70
CA GLU A 49 55.25 1.56 -118.82
C GLU A 49 53.85 2.18 -118.78
N LYS A 50 53.23 2.40 -119.94
CA LYS A 50 51.83 2.87 -120.03
C LYS A 50 50.86 1.91 -119.35
N GLN A 51 50.99 0.60 -119.58
CA GLN A 51 50.14 -0.39 -118.90
C GLN A 51 50.33 -0.39 -117.39
N PHE A 52 51.57 -0.24 -116.89
CA PHE A 52 51.84 -0.13 -115.47
C PHE A 52 51.29 1.16 -114.88
N GLY A 53 51.47 2.30 -115.54
CA GLY A 53 50.88 3.58 -115.14
C GLY A 53 49.37 3.48 -114.98
N ILE A 54 48.68 2.94 -116.00
CA ILE A 54 47.23 2.70 -115.95
C ILE A 54 46.84 1.76 -114.79
N LYS A 55 47.63 0.70 -114.54
CA LYS A 55 47.36 -0.21 -113.41
C LYS A 55 47.58 0.45 -112.05
N PHE A 56 48.60 1.30 -111.92
CA PHE A 56 48.87 2.05 -110.69
C PHE A 56 47.78 3.07 -110.40
N GLU A 57 47.37 3.87 -111.40
CA GLU A 57 46.25 4.81 -111.27
C GLU A 57 44.95 4.08 -110.86
N ASN A 58 44.67 2.92 -111.46
CA ASN A 58 43.53 2.09 -111.07
C ASN A 58 43.64 1.56 -109.63
N LEU A 59 44.85 1.25 -109.16
CA LEU A 59 45.07 0.78 -107.79
C LEU A 59 44.89 1.91 -106.79
N GLU A 60 45.46 3.08 -107.07
CA GLU A 60 45.31 4.30 -106.27
C GLU A 60 43.82 4.69 -106.16
N PHE A 61 43.10 4.68 -107.29
CA PHE A 61 41.66 4.92 -107.31
C PHE A 61 40.87 3.92 -106.45
N LYS A 62 41.22 2.63 -106.49
CA LYS A 62 40.59 1.61 -105.62
C LYS A 62 40.91 1.85 -104.14
N ILE A 63 42.15 2.21 -103.82
CA ILE A 63 42.56 2.52 -102.44
C ILE A 63 41.78 3.71 -101.91
N ASP A 64 41.67 4.79 -102.68
CA ASP A 64 40.91 5.97 -102.29
C ASP A 64 39.41 5.67 -102.15
N THR A 65 38.86 4.83 -103.04
CA THR A 65 37.47 4.38 -102.93
C THR A 65 37.26 3.62 -101.62
N VAL A 66 38.10 2.62 -101.31
CA VAL A 66 38.00 1.84 -100.07
C VAL A 66 38.21 2.72 -98.82
N LYS A 67 39.15 3.66 -98.86
CA LYS A 67 39.40 4.61 -97.77
C LYS A 67 38.17 5.48 -97.50
N ASN A 68 37.54 6.01 -98.55
CA ASN A 68 36.33 6.82 -98.44
C ASN A 68 35.14 6.01 -97.91
N GLU A 69 34.96 4.77 -98.37
CA GLU A 69 33.95 3.85 -97.84
C GLU A 69 34.20 3.54 -96.35
N LEU A 70 35.46 3.32 -95.95
CA LEU A 70 35.82 3.04 -94.56
C LEU A 70 35.57 4.24 -93.66
N ASN A 71 35.98 5.44 -94.07
CA ASN A 71 35.71 6.68 -93.35
C ASN A 71 34.20 6.88 -93.16
N THR A 72 33.41 6.66 -94.22
CA THR A 72 31.95 6.76 -94.15
C THR A 72 31.35 5.75 -93.16
N LYS A 73 31.88 4.52 -93.11
CA LYS A 73 31.47 3.50 -92.14
C LYS A 73 31.83 3.90 -90.70
N ILE A 74 33.02 4.44 -90.48
CA ILE A 74 33.48 4.93 -89.17
C ILE A 74 32.58 6.07 -88.69
N ASP A 75 32.31 7.07 -89.54
CA ASP A 75 31.43 8.20 -89.20
C ASP A 75 30.02 7.74 -88.83
N ASN A 76 29.50 6.73 -89.52
CA ASN A 76 28.19 6.15 -89.22
C ASN A 76 28.19 5.39 -87.88
N VAL A 77 29.24 4.64 -87.56
CA VAL A 77 29.39 3.96 -86.27
C VAL A 77 29.48 4.98 -85.14
N GLU A 78 30.29 6.04 -85.31
CA GLU A 78 30.43 7.10 -84.31
C GLU A 78 29.09 7.80 -84.03
N LYS A 79 28.35 8.17 -85.07
CA LYS A 79 27.00 8.76 -84.94
C LYS A 79 26.02 7.84 -84.20
N ASN A 80 26.06 6.54 -84.50
CA ASN A 80 25.18 5.58 -83.82
C ASN A 80 25.55 5.43 -82.34
N LEU A 81 26.84 5.35 -82.01
CA LEU A 81 27.31 5.28 -80.62
C LEU A 81 26.95 6.54 -79.83
N GLN A 82 27.12 7.73 -80.42
CA GLN A 82 26.70 9.00 -79.80
C GLN A 82 25.19 9.01 -79.51
N LYS A 83 24.38 8.50 -80.44
CA LYS A 83 22.93 8.37 -80.25
C LYS A 83 22.58 7.38 -79.13
N ASP A 84 23.27 6.24 -79.06
CA ASP A 84 23.05 5.24 -78.01
C ASP A 84 23.44 5.75 -76.63
N ILE A 85 24.54 6.51 -76.53
CA ILE A 85 24.96 7.19 -75.29
C ILE A 85 23.87 8.18 -74.84
N ALA A 86 23.41 9.08 -75.72
CA ALA A 86 22.36 10.04 -75.38
C ALA A 86 21.05 9.37 -74.94
N ASN A 87 20.69 8.24 -75.57
CA ASN A 87 19.54 7.44 -75.16
C ASN A 87 19.74 6.80 -73.77
N LEU A 88 20.95 6.35 -73.45
CA LEU A 88 21.28 5.80 -72.14
C LEU A 88 21.26 6.88 -71.05
N ASP A 89 21.83 8.06 -71.30
CA ASP A 89 21.77 9.19 -70.37
C ASP A 89 20.31 9.54 -70.04
N THR A 90 19.47 9.65 -71.07
CA THR A 90 18.03 9.89 -70.89
C THR A 90 17.34 8.79 -70.06
N LYS A 91 17.74 7.52 -70.24
CA LYS A 91 17.20 6.41 -69.44
C LYS A 91 17.66 6.48 -67.98
N ILE A 92 18.91 6.84 -67.74
CA ILE A 92 19.48 7.01 -66.41
C ILE A 92 18.76 8.13 -65.67
N ASP A 93 18.60 9.31 -66.29
CA ASP A 93 17.89 10.45 -65.70
C ASP A 93 16.44 10.09 -65.32
N ASN A 94 15.75 9.34 -66.18
CA ASN A 94 14.40 8.88 -65.91
C ASN A 94 14.35 7.87 -64.75
N VAL A 95 15.32 6.97 -64.65
CA VAL A 95 15.41 6.02 -63.52
C VAL A 95 15.68 6.77 -62.22
N GLU A 96 16.62 7.71 -62.22
CA GLU A 96 16.95 8.54 -61.06
C GLU A 96 15.72 9.30 -60.57
N LYS A 97 15.02 10.00 -61.47
CA LYS A 97 13.79 10.72 -61.14
C LYS A 97 12.72 9.80 -60.54
N ASN A 98 12.47 8.65 -61.17
CA ASN A 98 11.48 7.69 -60.67
C ASN A 98 11.84 7.10 -59.30
N LEU A 99 13.13 6.92 -59.02
CA LEU A 99 13.59 6.44 -57.71
C LEU A 99 13.42 7.51 -56.64
N ASN A 100 13.77 8.77 -56.93
CA ASN A 100 13.55 9.89 -56.02
C ASN A 100 12.06 10.06 -55.70
N ASP A 101 11.19 10.05 -56.71
CA ASP A 101 9.74 10.14 -56.52
C ASP A 101 9.19 8.99 -55.63
N LYS A 102 9.75 7.78 -55.77
CA LYS A 102 9.40 6.63 -54.93
C LYS A 102 9.89 6.80 -53.49
N ILE A 103 11.11 7.31 -53.30
CA ILE A 103 11.69 7.56 -51.98
C ILE A 103 10.85 8.61 -51.24
N ASP A 104 10.55 9.74 -51.89
CA ASP A 104 9.74 10.81 -51.31
C ASP A 104 8.34 10.31 -50.90
N ASN A 105 7.72 9.47 -51.76
CA ASN A 105 6.43 8.89 -51.44
C ASN A 105 6.50 7.89 -50.27
N VAL A 106 7.57 7.10 -50.16
CA VAL A 106 7.77 6.21 -49.01
C VAL A 106 7.98 7.02 -47.73
N GLU A 107 8.82 8.06 -47.77
CA GLU A 107 9.08 8.94 -46.62
C GLU A 107 7.79 9.59 -46.13
N LYS A 108 7.00 10.18 -47.05
CA LYS A 108 5.70 10.76 -46.71
C LYS A 108 4.75 9.75 -46.06
N ASN A 109 4.62 8.55 -46.64
CA ASN A 109 3.76 7.50 -46.09
C ASN A 109 4.21 7.01 -44.71
N LEU A 110 5.52 6.98 -44.45
CA LEU A 110 6.06 6.62 -43.14
C LEU A 110 5.78 7.73 -42.11
N ASN A 111 5.98 8.99 -42.46
CA ASN A 111 5.67 10.13 -41.59
C ASN A 111 4.18 10.16 -41.24
N ASP A 112 3.28 9.99 -42.22
CA ASP A 112 1.83 9.93 -41.99
C ASP A 112 1.44 8.78 -41.04
N LYS A 113 2.11 7.62 -41.15
CA LYS A 113 1.89 6.48 -40.25
C LYS A 113 2.39 6.77 -38.84
N ILE A 114 3.56 7.39 -38.70
CA ILE A 114 4.14 7.79 -37.40
C ILE A 114 3.20 8.77 -36.70
N ASP A 115 2.75 9.82 -37.39
CA ASP A 115 1.81 10.82 -36.86
C ASP A 115 0.50 10.19 -36.38
N ASN A 116 -0.02 9.21 -37.14
CA ASN A 116 -1.23 8.51 -36.75
C ASN A 116 -1.02 7.62 -35.51
N VAL A 117 0.12 6.94 -35.40
CA VAL A 117 0.47 6.17 -34.20
C VAL A 117 0.62 7.10 -33.00
N GLU A 118 1.30 8.23 -33.14
CA GLU A 118 1.47 9.22 -32.07
C GLU A 118 0.13 9.76 -31.57
N LYS A 119 -0.77 10.15 -32.48
CA LYS A 119 -2.13 10.60 -32.12
C LYS A 119 -2.94 9.54 -31.38
N ASN A 120 -2.84 8.28 -31.80
CA ASN A 120 -3.55 7.19 -31.12
C ASN A 120 -2.98 6.94 -29.71
N LEU A 121 -1.66 6.96 -29.55
CA LEU A 121 -1.01 6.81 -28.24
C LEU A 121 -1.37 7.98 -27.31
N GLN A 122 -1.39 9.22 -27.79
CA GLN A 122 -1.83 10.37 -27.00
C GLN A 122 -3.28 10.22 -26.53
N LYS A 123 -4.18 9.71 -27.39
CA LYS A 123 -5.57 9.42 -27.03
C LYS A 123 -5.69 8.32 -25.98
N ASP A 124 -4.90 7.24 -26.11
CA ASP A 124 -4.90 6.15 -25.15
C ASP A 124 -4.39 6.59 -23.77
N ILE A 125 -3.35 7.44 -23.74
CA ILE A 125 -2.85 8.07 -22.50
C ILE A 125 -3.96 8.91 -21.86
N ALA A 126 -4.60 9.81 -22.59
CA ALA A 126 -5.68 10.65 -22.05
C ALA A 126 -6.88 9.82 -21.51
N ASN A 127 -7.20 8.71 -22.18
CA ASN A 127 -8.23 7.78 -21.71
C ASN A 127 -7.82 7.06 -20.42
N LEU A 128 -6.54 6.69 -20.28
CA LEU A 128 -6.01 6.07 -19.06
C LEU A 128 -6.01 7.06 -17.90
N ASP A 129 -5.57 8.30 -18.11
CA ASP A 129 -5.63 9.37 -17.08
C ASP A 129 -7.06 9.55 -16.57
N THR A 130 -8.03 9.65 -17.48
CA THR A 130 -9.45 9.75 -17.13
C THR A 130 -9.95 8.54 -16.32
N LYS A 131 -9.48 7.33 -16.63
CA LYS A 131 -9.83 6.12 -15.87
C LYS A 131 -9.21 6.14 -14.48
N ILE A 132 -7.97 6.58 -14.36
CA ILE A 132 -7.26 6.70 -13.07
C ILE A 132 -8.00 7.70 -12.18
N ASP A 133 -8.32 8.89 -12.68
CA ASP A 133 -9.06 9.93 -11.95
C ASP A 133 -10.40 9.41 -11.43
N ASN A 134 -11.13 8.66 -12.26
CA ASN A 134 -12.41 8.07 -11.87
C ASN A 134 -12.25 6.99 -10.78
N VAL A 135 -11.20 6.17 -10.85
CA VAL A 135 -10.91 5.17 -9.80
C VAL A 135 -10.56 5.86 -8.49
N GLU A 136 -9.70 6.89 -8.53
CA GLU A 136 -9.31 7.66 -7.36
C GLU A 136 -10.51 8.31 -6.68
N LYS A 137 -11.38 8.98 -7.46
CA LYS A 137 -12.63 9.55 -6.96
C LYS A 137 -13.52 8.50 -6.30
N ASN A 138 -13.75 7.36 -6.95
CA ASN A 138 -14.58 6.29 -6.41
C ASN A 138 -14.01 5.68 -5.12
N LEU A 139 -12.68 5.59 -5.00
CA LEU A 139 -12.03 5.13 -3.78
C LEU A 139 -12.18 6.14 -2.65
N ASN A 140 -11.98 7.43 -2.91
CA ASN A 140 -12.20 8.49 -1.94
C ASN A 140 -13.66 8.51 -1.45
N ASP A 141 -14.64 8.43 -2.36
CA ASP A 141 -16.07 8.36 -1.99
C ASP A 141 -16.38 7.14 -1.08
N LYS A 142 -15.74 5.99 -1.34
CA LYS A 142 -15.89 4.79 -0.51
C LYS A 142 -15.26 4.97 0.87
N ILE A 143 -14.07 5.57 0.94
CA ILE A 143 -13.38 5.87 2.19
C ILE A 143 -14.24 6.81 3.05
N ASP A 144 -14.73 7.91 2.47
CA ASP A 144 -15.60 8.87 3.15
C ASP A 144 -16.88 8.21 3.70
N ASN A 145 -17.47 7.29 2.94
CA ASN A 145 -18.66 6.57 3.36
C ASN A 145 -18.36 5.60 4.52
N VAL A 146 -17.22 4.90 4.48
CA VAL A 146 -16.76 4.05 5.60
C VAL A 146 -16.51 4.89 6.84
N GLU A 147 -15.85 6.03 6.71
CA GLU A 147 -15.57 6.94 7.83
C GLU A 147 -16.86 7.44 8.48
N LYS A 148 -17.84 7.90 7.69
CA LYS A 148 -19.16 8.32 8.19
C LYS A 148 -19.90 7.21 8.95
N ASN A 149 -19.84 5.98 8.44
CA ASN A 149 -20.49 4.85 9.10
C ASN A 149 -19.80 4.50 10.43
N LEU A 150 -18.47 4.51 10.47
CA LEU A 150 -17.71 4.29 11.71
C LEU A 150 -17.98 5.38 12.74
N GLN A 151 -18.03 6.66 12.34
CA GLN A 151 -18.41 7.76 13.23
C GLN A 151 -19.81 7.58 13.81
N LYS A 152 -20.78 7.12 13.01
CA LYS A 152 -22.14 6.80 13.47
C LYS A 152 -22.16 5.63 14.46
N ASP A 153 -21.39 4.58 14.20
CA ASP A 153 -21.30 3.41 15.08
C ASP A 153 -20.66 3.78 16.42
N ILE A 154 -19.63 4.63 16.42
CA ILE A 154 -19.01 5.19 17.63
C ILE A 154 -20.06 5.99 18.43
N ALA A 155 -20.77 6.93 17.81
CA ALA A 155 -21.79 7.72 18.51
C ALA A 155 -22.94 6.86 19.09
N ASN A 156 -23.31 5.79 18.39
CA ASN A 156 -24.29 4.82 18.89
C ASN A 156 -23.76 4.04 20.10
N LEU A 157 -22.47 3.67 20.10
CA LEU A 157 -21.84 3.00 21.24
C LEU A 157 -21.74 3.93 22.45
N ASP A 158 -21.33 5.18 22.26
CA ASP A 158 -21.30 6.20 23.33
C ASP A 158 -22.69 6.34 23.97
N THR A 159 -23.75 6.47 23.16
CA THR A 159 -25.13 6.54 23.65
C THR A 159 -25.53 5.28 24.44
N LYS A 160 -25.08 4.09 24.03
CA LYS A 160 -25.35 2.84 24.76
C LYS A 160 -24.60 2.80 26.09
N ILE A 161 -23.36 3.26 26.11
CA ILE A 161 -22.53 3.36 27.32
C ILE A 161 -23.18 4.31 28.33
N ASP A 162 -23.57 5.51 27.90
CA ASP A 162 -24.27 6.50 28.75
C ASP A 162 -25.55 5.92 29.37
N ASN A 163 -26.34 5.18 28.58
CA ASN A 163 -27.55 4.54 29.07
C ASN A 163 -27.26 3.43 30.09
N VAL A 164 -26.21 2.64 29.88
CA VAL A 164 -25.78 1.61 30.84
C VAL A 164 -25.32 2.27 32.14
N GLU A 165 -24.50 3.31 32.05
CA GLU A 165 -24.01 4.07 33.22
C GLU A 165 -25.18 4.66 34.02
N LYS A 166 -26.13 5.31 33.35
CA LYS A 166 -27.34 5.83 34.00
C LYS A 166 -28.14 4.73 34.71
N ASN A 167 -28.40 3.61 34.03
CA ASN A 167 -29.16 2.50 34.62
C ASN A 167 -28.44 1.87 35.82
N LEU A 168 -27.11 1.81 35.81
CA LEU A 168 -26.31 1.34 36.93
C LEU A 168 -26.40 2.31 38.11
N ASN A 169 -26.26 3.62 37.86
CA ASN A 169 -26.42 4.64 38.89
C ASN A 169 -27.82 4.60 39.51
N ASP A 170 -28.89 4.51 38.70
CA ASP A 170 -30.27 4.38 39.19
C ASP A 170 -30.46 3.14 40.08
N LYS A 171 -29.83 2.01 39.72
CA LYS A 171 -29.85 0.78 40.53
C LYS A 171 -29.08 0.95 41.84
N ILE A 172 -27.92 1.59 41.80
CA ILE A 172 -27.10 1.89 42.99
C ILE A 172 -27.91 2.78 43.95
N ASP A 173 -28.50 3.87 43.46
CA ASP A 173 -29.34 4.79 44.24
C ASP A 173 -30.52 4.06 44.91
N ASN A 174 -31.16 3.14 44.19
CA ASN A 174 -32.28 2.36 44.72
C ASN A 174 -31.81 1.37 45.81
N VAL A 175 -30.66 0.73 45.63
CA VAL A 175 -30.06 -0.13 46.66
C VAL A 175 -29.71 0.70 47.90
N GLU A 176 -29.10 1.87 47.72
CA GLU A 176 -28.75 2.78 48.82
C GLU A 176 -29.98 3.20 49.62
N LYS A 177 -31.07 3.62 48.94
CA LYS A 177 -32.34 3.98 49.60
C LYS A 177 -32.95 2.83 50.39
N ASN A 178 -32.90 1.61 49.85
CA ASN A 178 -33.43 0.43 50.55
C ASN A 178 -32.59 0.11 51.79
N LEU A 179 -31.27 0.17 51.70
CA LEU A 179 -30.38 -0.02 52.84
C LEU A 179 -30.59 1.05 53.92
N GLN A 180 -30.73 2.32 53.53
CA GLN A 180 -31.06 3.40 54.48
C GLN A 180 -32.39 3.14 55.21
N LYS A 181 -33.42 2.66 54.51
CA LYS A 181 -34.70 2.28 55.10
C LYS A 181 -34.57 1.11 56.08
N ASP A 182 -33.80 0.09 55.72
CA ASP A 182 -33.57 -1.06 56.59
C ASP A 182 -32.80 -0.67 57.85
N ILE A 183 -31.81 0.22 57.73
CA ILE A 183 -31.10 0.82 58.89
C ILE A 183 -32.09 1.56 59.79
N ALA A 184 -32.91 2.47 59.25
CA ALA A 184 -33.89 3.21 60.06
C ALA A 184 -34.92 2.31 60.77
N ASN A 185 -35.34 1.22 60.11
CA ASN A 185 -36.21 0.20 60.71
C ASN A 185 -35.51 -0.54 61.85
N LEU A 186 -34.22 -0.86 61.70
CA LEU A 186 -33.41 -1.49 62.75
C LEU A 186 -33.22 -0.55 63.93
N ASP A 187 -32.91 0.72 63.70
CA ASP A 187 -32.81 1.74 64.76
C ASP A 187 -34.12 1.82 65.56
N THR A 188 -35.26 1.89 64.88
CA THR A 188 -36.59 1.88 65.55
C THR A 188 -36.82 0.62 66.38
N LYS A 189 -36.37 -0.56 65.90
CA LYS A 189 -36.49 -1.81 66.67
C LYS A 189 -35.58 -1.79 67.90
N ILE A 190 -34.36 -1.27 67.77
CA ILE A 190 -33.40 -1.11 68.86
C ILE A 190 -33.98 -0.19 69.93
N ASP A 191 -34.49 0.99 69.55
CA ASP A 191 -35.13 1.95 70.47
C ASP A 191 -36.29 1.31 71.25
N ASN A 192 -37.12 0.51 70.57
CA ASN A 192 -38.22 -0.20 71.21
C ASN A 192 -37.75 -1.28 72.20
N VAL A 193 -36.67 -2.01 71.85
CA VAL A 193 -36.07 -3.00 72.76
C VAL A 193 -35.49 -2.28 73.98
N GLU A 194 -34.76 -1.18 73.78
CA GLU A 194 -34.20 -0.36 74.85
C GLU A 194 -35.29 0.15 75.79
N LYS A 195 -36.37 0.73 75.25
CA LYS A 195 -37.52 1.18 76.03
C LYS A 195 -38.16 0.05 76.84
N ASN A 196 -38.44 -1.09 76.21
CA ASN A 196 -39.04 -2.23 76.89
C ASN A 196 -38.14 -2.79 78.01
N LEU A 197 -36.81 -2.76 77.82
CA LEU A 197 -35.85 -3.15 78.85
C LEU A 197 -35.86 -2.15 80.01
N ASN A 198 -35.85 -0.85 79.72
CA ASN A 198 -35.96 0.20 80.74
C ASN A 198 -37.27 0.09 81.54
N ASP A 199 -38.42 -0.11 80.87
CA ASP A 199 -39.72 -0.31 81.54
C ASP A 199 -39.71 -1.55 82.46
N LYS A 200 -39.06 -2.63 82.03
CA LYS A 200 -38.87 -3.84 82.85
C LYS A 200 -37.96 -3.57 84.05
N ILE A 201 -36.87 -2.84 83.87
CA ILE A 201 -35.95 -2.44 84.94
C ILE A 201 -36.70 -1.58 85.96
N ASP A 202 -37.43 -0.55 85.53
CA ASP A 202 -38.24 0.32 86.40
C ASP A 202 -39.27 -0.47 87.20
N ASN A 203 -39.92 -1.46 86.57
CA ASN A 203 -40.89 -2.31 87.26
C ASN A 203 -40.23 -3.23 88.29
N VAL A 204 -39.07 -3.81 87.97
CA VAL A 204 -38.26 -4.57 88.94
C VAL A 204 -37.84 -3.67 90.10
N GLU A 205 -37.38 -2.45 89.83
CA GLU A 205 -36.98 -1.48 90.85
C GLU A 205 -38.16 -1.14 91.77
N LYS A 206 -39.34 -0.83 91.23
CA LYS A 206 -40.56 -0.55 92.02
C LYS A 206 -40.98 -1.74 92.89
N ASN A 207 -40.93 -2.96 92.35
CA ASN A 207 -41.27 -4.17 93.11
C ASN A 207 -40.27 -4.38 94.26
N LEU A 208 -38.97 -4.23 94.00
CA LEU A 208 -37.94 -4.30 95.03
C LEU A 208 -38.13 -3.22 96.12
N GLN A 209 -38.43 -1.98 95.73
CA GLN A 209 -38.74 -0.91 96.69
C GLN A 209 -39.96 -1.25 97.56
N LYS A 210 -41.02 -1.82 96.97
CA LYS A 210 -42.22 -2.27 97.70
C LYS A 210 -41.91 -3.43 98.65
N ASP A 211 -41.14 -4.41 98.21
CA ASP A 211 -40.74 -5.55 99.05
C ASP A 211 -39.88 -5.10 100.23
N ILE A 212 -38.95 -4.16 100.01
CA ILE A 212 -38.17 -3.51 101.08
C ILE A 212 -39.09 -2.76 102.05
N ALA A 213 -40.08 -2.01 101.56
CA ALA A 213 -41.01 -1.28 102.41
C ALA A 213 -41.89 -2.20 103.27
N ASN A 214 -42.37 -3.32 102.69
CA ASN A 214 -43.11 -4.34 103.42
C ASN A 214 -42.25 -4.99 104.50
N LEU A 215 -41.01 -5.38 104.17
CA LEU A 215 -40.06 -5.95 105.12
C LEU A 215 -39.76 -4.98 106.26
N LEU A 216 -39.55 -3.70 105.97
CA LEU A 216 -39.37 -2.64 106.98
C LEU A 216 -40.61 -2.51 107.88
N GLN A 217 -41.82 -2.63 107.32
CA GLN A 217 -43.06 -2.58 108.10
C GLN A 217 -43.20 -3.80 109.02
N ASP A 218 -42.88 -4.99 108.54
CA ASP A 218 -42.95 -6.22 109.33
C ASP A 218 -41.90 -6.22 110.45
N ILE A 219 -40.66 -5.80 110.18
CA ILE A 219 -39.65 -5.56 111.22
C ILE A 219 -40.15 -4.56 112.27
N LYS A 220 -40.79 -3.45 111.86
CA LYS A 220 -41.37 -2.48 112.80
C LYS A 220 -42.48 -3.09 113.66
N LYS A 221 -43.34 -3.96 113.09
CA LYS A 221 -44.39 -4.67 113.85
C LYS A 221 -43.76 -5.63 114.86
N GLU A 222 -42.78 -6.43 114.46
CA GLU A 222 -42.07 -7.35 115.36
C GLU A 222 -41.40 -6.60 116.51
N ILE A 223 -40.71 -5.49 116.23
CA ILE A 223 -40.12 -4.63 117.28
C ILE A 223 -41.21 -4.11 118.23
N LYS A 224 -42.36 -3.66 117.71
CA LYS A 224 -43.48 -3.18 118.54
C LYS A 224 -44.05 -4.30 119.42
N ILE A 225 -44.26 -5.49 118.86
CA ILE A 225 -44.74 -6.68 119.60
C ILE A 225 -43.74 -7.05 120.69
N ASN A 226 -42.45 -7.13 120.37
CA ASN A 226 -41.39 -7.41 121.34
C ASN A 226 -41.35 -6.36 122.45
N ASN A 227 -41.48 -5.07 122.12
CA ASN A 227 -41.54 -4.00 123.10
C ASN A 227 -42.78 -4.11 124.00
N GLN A 228 -43.95 -4.46 123.46
CA GLN A 228 -45.17 -4.70 124.25
C GLN A 228 -45.03 -5.92 125.16
N LEU A 229 -44.45 -7.01 124.66
CA LEU A 229 -44.16 -8.21 125.45
C LEU A 229 -43.17 -7.91 126.59
N LEU A 230 -42.11 -7.15 126.30
CA LEU A 230 -41.15 -6.68 127.29
C LEU A 230 -41.84 -5.82 128.37
N SER A 231 -42.70 -4.88 127.96
CA SER A 231 -43.49 -4.05 128.89
C SER A 231 -44.41 -4.89 129.76
N LYS A 232 -45.13 -5.88 129.20
CA LYS A 232 -45.97 -6.80 129.99
C LYS A 232 -45.15 -7.65 130.96
N LYS A 233 -43.98 -8.13 130.55
CA LYS A 233 -43.05 -8.84 131.44
C LYS A 233 -42.56 -7.94 132.58
N MET A 234 -42.28 -6.67 132.29
CA MET A 234 -41.94 -5.68 133.32
C MET A 234 -43.12 -5.37 134.24
N GLU A 235 -44.35 -5.22 133.72
CA GLU A 235 -45.54 -5.04 134.54
C GLU A 235 -45.82 -6.25 135.43
N PHE A 236 -45.68 -7.47 134.90
CA PHE A 236 -45.83 -8.69 135.69
C PHE A 236 -44.74 -8.77 136.77
N SER A 237 -43.49 -8.48 136.43
CA SER A 237 -42.39 -8.41 137.40
C SER A 237 -42.68 -7.36 138.47
N ASN A 238 -43.17 -6.17 138.09
CA ASN A 238 -43.60 -5.14 139.02
C ASN A 238 -44.76 -5.61 139.90
N ARG A 239 -45.77 -6.29 139.35
CA ARG A 239 -46.88 -6.85 140.14
C ARG A 239 -46.39 -7.91 141.13
N ILE A 240 -45.47 -8.79 140.74
CA ILE A 240 -44.83 -9.76 141.64
C ILE A 240 -44.07 -9.04 142.75
N ILE A 241 -43.28 -8.01 142.42
CA ILE A 241 -42.63 -7.14 143.40
C ILE A 241 -43.67 -6.53 144.35
N THR A 242 -44.76 -5.96 143.83
CA THR A 242 -45.84 -5.38 144.65
C THR A 242 -46.52 -6.42 145.54
N ILE A 243 -46.81 -7.63 145.07
CA ILE A 243 -47.42 -8.70 145.88
C ILE A 243 -46.44 -9.17 146.96
N LEU A 244 -45.15 -9.31 146.65
CA LEU A 244 -44.11 -9.59 147.63
C LEU A 244 -44.08 -8.51 148.73
N TRP A 245 -44.21 -7.24 148.36
CA TRP A 245 -44.27 -6.11 149.30
C TRP A 245 -45.60 -5.97 150.07
N VAL A 246 -46.75 -6.21 149.43
CA VAL A 246 -48.09 -5.92 149.99
C VAL A 246 -48.72 -7.11 150.69
N VAL A 247 -48.45 -8.34 150.26
CA VAL A 247 -49.07 -9.55 150.84
C VAL A 247 -48.08 -10.28 151.72
N PHE A 248 -46.91 -10.61 151.18
CA PHE A 248 -45.93 -11.40 151.93
C PHE A 248 -45.28 -10.63 153.06
N LEU A 249 -44.93 -9.35 152.87
CA LEU A 249 -44.34 -8.53 153.93
C LEU A 249 -45.24 -8.41 155.18
N PRO A 250 -46.51 -8.00 155.08
CA PRO A 250 -47.37 -7.91 156.27
C PRO A 250 -47.76 -9.28 156.85
N VAL A 251 -47.91 -10.34 156.04
CA VAL A 251 -48.18 -11.69 156.56
C VAL A 251 -46.96 -12.24 157.31
N SER A 252 -45.75 -12.08 156.78
CA SER A 252 -44.53 -12.48 157.49
C SER A 252 -44.33 -11.66 158.76
N ILE A 253 -44.62 -10.35 158.74
CA ILE A 253 -44.69 -9.52 159.96
C ILE A 253 -45.74 -10.06 160.93
N ALA A 254 -46.94 -10.46 160.48
CA ALA A 254 -48.01 -10.96 161.34
C ALA A 254 -47.73 -12.35 161.94
N ILE A 255 -46.96 -13.20 161.26
CA ILE A 255 -46.51 -14.50 161.78
C ILE A 255 -45.31 -14.33 162.73
N LEU A 256 -44.38 -13.42 162.41
CA LEU A 256 -43.22 -13.15 163.27
C LEU A 256 -43.56 -12.28 164.47
N ALA A 257 -44.53 -11.37 164.37
CA ALA A 257 -44.89 -10.43 165.44
C ALA A 257 -45.28 -11.12 166.75
N PRO A 258 -46.10 -12.20 166.77
CA PRO A 258 -46.37 -12.97 167.98
C PRO A 258 -45.12 -13.64 168.57
N LEU A 259 -44.21 -14.12 167.71
CA LEU A 259 -42.96 -14.77 168.11
C LEU A 259 -41.96 -13.77 168.69
N VAL A 260 -41.86 -12.60 168.09
CA VAL A 260 -41.04 -11.47 168.56
C VAL A 260 -41.65 -10.86 169.84
N MET A 261 -42.98 -10.71 169.95
CA MET A 261 -43.64 -10.28 171.19
C MET A 261 -43.46 -11.27 172.34
N SER A 262 -43.47 -12.57 172.03
CA SER A 262 -43.15 -13.63 172.99
C SER A 262 -41.70 -13.51 173.49
N LEU A 263 -40.73 -13.29 172.59
CA LEU A 263 -39.33 -13.01 172.95
C LEU A 263 -39.16 -11.69 173.74
N ILE A 264 -39.89 -10.63 173.38
CA ILE A 264 -39.81 -9.31 174.03
C ILE A 264 -40.51 -9.28 175.38
N THR A 265 -41.59 -10.03 175.61
CA THR A 265 -42.28 -9.98 176.92
C THR A 265 -41.69 -10.98 177.92
N ASN A 266 -41.04 -12.05 177.44
CA ASN A 266 -40.03 -12.73 178.25
C ASN A 266 -38.86 -11.80 178.65
N LEU A 267 -38.67 -10.66 177.98
CA LEU A 267 -37.70 -9.61 178.37
C LEU A 267 -38.31 -8.53 179.30
N PHE A 268 -39.64 -8.38 179.38
CA PHE A 268 -40.31 -7.34 180.21
C PHE A 268 -41.13 -7.87 181.40
N SER A 269 -40.97 -9.15 181.75
CA SER A 269 -41.30 -9.75 183.06
C SER A 269 -40.60 -9.10 184.28
N ASN A 270 -40.67 -7.77 184.49
CA ASN A 270 -40.04 -7.13 185.65
C ASN A 270 -40.65 -5.74 185.99
N LYS A 271 -41.54 -5.68 187.02
CA LYS A 271 -42.25 -4.52 187.69
C LYS A 271 -43.78 -4.52 187.41
N SER A 272 -44.76 -4.42 188.32
CA SER A 272 -44.87 -4.09 189.76
C SER A 272 -46.33 -4.36 190.26
N TYR A 273 -46.50 -4.74 191.53
CA TYR A 273 -47.69 -4.84 192.45
C TYR A 273 -49.05 -5.34 191.95
#